data_AF-A0A962G228-F1
#
_entry.id   AF-A0A962G228-F1
#
_cell.length_a   1.000
_cell.length_b   1.000
_cell.length_c   1.000
_cell.angle_alpha   90.00
_cell.angle_beta   90.00
_cell.angle_gamma   90.00
#
_symmetry.space_group_name_H-M   'P 1'
#
loop_
_entity.id
_entity.type
_entity.pdbx_description
1 polymer ?
#
loop_
_entity_poly.entity_id
_entity_poly.type
_entity_poly.pdbx_seq_one_letter_code
_entity_poly.pdbx_strand_id
1 'polypeptide(L)' 'APSHQREYVDWITEAKREETRQRRLAQAIEWLAEGKRRNWKYENC' A
#
# COMPACT_ATOMS: atom_id res chain seq x y z
N ALA A 1 -2.15 -9.08 14.80
CA ALA A 1 -1.19 -8.81 13.71
C ALA A 1 -1.48 -7.42 13.17
N PRO A 2 -0.48 -6.54 12.93
CA PRO A 2 -0.72 -5.26 12.28
C PRO A 2 -1.33 -5.55 10.91
N SER A 3 -2.63 -5.31 10.77
CA SER A 3 -3.40 -5.62 9.57
C SER A 3 -2.72 -4.98 8.36
N HIS A 4 -2.57 -5.69 7.23
CA HIS A 4 -1.84 -5.19 6.04
C HIS A 4 -2.28 -3.79 5.60
N GLN A 5 -3.53 -3.43 5.88
CA GLN A 5 -4.08 -2.08 5.69
C GLN A 5 -3.22 -0.98 6.35
N ARG A 6 -2.64 -1.25 7.51
CA ARG A 6 -1.82 -0.30 8.28
C ARG A 6 -0.47 -0.02 7.60
N GLU A 7 0.12 -1.02 6.96
CA GLU A 7 1.34 -0.83 6.13
C GLU A 7 1.07 0.01 4.87
N TYR A 8 -0.10 -0.18 4.25
CA TYR A 8 -0.53 0.67 3.14
C TYR A 8 -0.72 2.12 3.59
N VAL A 9 -1.38 2.34 4.73
CA VAL A 9 -1.60 3.68 5.28
C VAL A 9 -0.27 4.37 5.56
N ASP A 10 0.66 3.70 6.24
CA ASP A 10 1.97 4.26 6.56
C ASP A 10 2.74 4.67 5.29
N TRP A 11 2.78 3.80 4.30
CA TRP A 11 3.40 4.09 2.99
C TRP A 11 2.72 5.25 2.25
N ILE A 12 1.39 5.36 2.32
CA ILE A 12 0.67 6.48 1.69
C ILE A 12 1.01 7.78 2.44
N THR A 13 1.02 7.75 3.78
CA THR A 13 1.27 8.93 4.62
C THR A 13 2.73 9.40 4.60
N GLU A 14 3.68 8.51 4.34
CA GLU A 14 5.10 8.84 4.19
C GLU A 14 5.35 9.80 3.00
N ALA A 15 4.47 9.79 2.00
CA ALA A 15 4.59 10.70 0.87
C ALA A 15 4.27 12.15 1.27
N LYS A 16 5.31 13.01 1.27
CA LYS A 16 5.21 14.45 1.53
C LYS A 16 4.42 15.22 0.46
N ARG A 17 4.40 14.72 -0.78
CA ARG A 17 3.66 15.33 -1.91
C ARG A 17 2.26 14.74 -2.02
N GLU A 18 1.26 15.59 -2.15
CA GLU A 18 -0.14 15.17 -2.24
C GLU A 18 -0.44 14.39 -3.53
N GLU A 19 0.15 14.79 -4.67
CA GLU A 19 0.05 14.04 -5.93
C GLU A 19 0.58 12.61 -5.78
N THR A 20 1.70 12.43 -5.07
CA THR A 20 2.28 11.12 -4.79
C THR A 20 1.38 10.33 -3.85
N ARG A 21 0.77 10.98 -2.84
CA ARG A 21 -0.18 10.35 -1.92
C ARG A 21 -1.40 9.81 -2.67
N GLN A 22 -1.98 10.59 -3.59
CA GLN A 22 -3.13 10.14 -4.38
C GLN A 22 -2.77 8.96 -5.30
N ARG A 23 -1.62 9.00 -5.98
CA ARG A 23 -1.14 7.86 -6.78
C ARG A 23 -0.94 6.61 -5.93
N ARG A 24 -0.35 6.75 -4.74
CA ARG A 24 -0.14 5.65 -3.78
C ARG A 24 -1.47 5.09 -3.26
N LEU A 25 -2.45 5.95 -2.98
CA LEU A 25 -3.80 5.55 -2.56
C LEU A 25 -4.49 4.71 -3.64
N ALA A 26 -4.51 5.18 -4.88
CA ALA A 26 -5.11 4.46 -6.00
C ALA A 26 -4.47 3.08 -6.18
N GLN A 27 -3.13 3.01 -6.15
CA GLN A 27 -2.40 1.74 -6.24
C GLN A 27 -2.71 0.81 -5.05
N ALA A 28 -2.82 1.36 -3.85
CA ALA A 28 -3.16 0.58 -2.66
C ALA A 28 -4.55 -0.03 -2.76
N ILE A 29 -5.53 0.73 -3.25
CA ILE A 29 -6.91 0.25 -3.47
C ILE A 29 -6.94 -0.86 -4.52
N GLU A 30 -6.21 -0.69 -5.62
CA GLU A 30 -6.09 -1.72 -6.67
C GLU A 30 -5.53 -3.04 -6.10
N TRP A 31 -4.44 -2.98 -5.34
CA TRP A 31 -3.85 -4.18 -4.75
C TRP A 31 -4.74 -4.80 -3.66
N LEU A 32 -5.42 -3.97 -2.85
CA LEU A 32 -6.39 -4.45 -1.88
C LEU A 32 -7.60 -5.12 -2.54
N ALA A 33 -8.06 -4.59 -3.69
CA ALA A 33 -9.13 -5.19 -4.48
C ALA A 33 -8.71 -6.53 -5.10
N GLU A 34 -7.45 -6.67 -5.51
CA GLU A 34 -6.87 -7.95 -5.92
C GLU A 34 -6.55 -8.90 -4.74
N GLY A 35 -6.71 -8.47 -3.49
CA GLY A 35 -6.34 -9.24 -2.30
C GLY A 35 -4.83 -9.40 -2.09
N LYS A 36 -4.02 -8.64 -2.82
CA LYS A 36 -2.56 -8.64 -2.74
C LYS A 36 -2.10 -7.80 -1.54
N ARG A 37 -1.18 -8.35 -0.74
CA ARG A 37 -0.52 -7.63 0.37
C ARG A 37 0.64 -6.80 -0.14
N ARG A 38 1.01 -5.73 0.55
CA ARG A 38 2.09 -4.80 0.20
C ARG A 38 3.40 -5.48 -0.25
N ASN A 39 3.76 -6.57 0.42
CA ASN A 39 5.00 -7.32 0.24
C ASN A 39 4.82 -8.66 -0.49
N TRP A 40 3.69 -8.87 -1.18
CA TRP A 40 3.37 -10.13 -1.88
C TRP A 40 4.47 -10.59 -2.85
N LYS A 41 5.20 -9.64 -3.44
CA LYS A 41 6.30 -9.92 -4.37
C LYS A 41 7.57 -10.45 -3.68
N TYR A 42 7.73 -10.20 -2.38
CA TYR A 42 8.89 -10.63 -1.58
C TYR A 42 8.59 -11.84 -0.70
N GLU A 43 7.34 -12.32 -0.67
CA GLU A 43 6.91 -13.47 0.15
C GLU A 43 7.44 -14.82 -0.38
N ASN A 44 8.04 -14.85 -1.58
CA ASN A 44 8.60 -16.05 -2.23
C ASN A 44 10.10 -15.93 -2.59
N CYS A 45 10.85 -14.99 -1.98
CA CYS A 45 12.32 -14.95 -2.11
C CYS A 45 13.01 -15.75 -1.00
#